data_AF-A0A388PPF3-F1
#
_entry.id   AF-A0A388PPF3-F1
#
_cell.length_a   1.000
_cell.length_b   1.000
_cell.length_c   1.000
_cell.angle_alpha   90.00
_cell.angle_beta   90.00
_cell.angle_gamma   90.00
#
_symmetry.space_group_name_H-M   'P 1'
#
loop_
_entity.id
_entity.type
_entity.pdbx_description
1 polymer ?
#
loop_
_entity_poly.entity_id
_entity_poly.type
_entity_poly.pdbx_seq_one_letter_code
_entity_poly.pdbx_strand_id
1 'polypeptide(L)'
;MGQRERFILFLVGAALGVALLMAFNSRGNPQRDERKRVADALSLPGMYYDYAVQGKSFFGHYVLGERRTKLPNGGVRRELVTGGRNRFDAEGRVMPQYAILIVEEYAPGVEPAETAAVAAVDFFYADRGEVRLKPGRALPPGALPASVQPQAEPAGGLSVSVDPRSLKGETAFALADLLAGLPKTADAVESAALRHIDWRREVEQIKANSTR
;
A
#
# COMPACT_ATOMS: atom_id res chain seq x y z
N MET A 1 48.65 16.31 -40.09
CA MET A 1 48.09 16.19 -38.73
C MET A 1 48.71 15.00 -38.04
N GLY A 2 49.62 15.24 -37.11
CA GLY A 2 50.39 14.22 -36.40
C GLY A 2 49.56 13.45 -35.39
N GLN A 3 49.98 12.23 -35.04
CA GLN A 3 49.31 11.34 -34.09
C GLN A 3 49.04 12.03 -32.74
N ARG A 4 49.95 12.91 -32.29
CA ARG A 4 49.82 13.69 -31.06
C ARG A 4 48.68 14.72 -31.10
N GLU A 5 48.47 15.38 -32.24
CA GLU A 5 47.38 16.36 -32.44
C GLU A 5 46.01 15.68 -32.45
N ARG A 6 45.92 14.49 -33.06
CA ARG A 6 44.70 13.67 -33.04
C ARG A 6 44.35 13.17 -31.65
N PHE A 7 45.37 12.80 -30.86
CA PHE A 7 45.18 12.35 -29.48
C PHE A 7 44.74 13.48 -28.55
N ILE A 8 45.29 14.68 -28.72
CA ILE A 8 44.86 15.88 -27.97
C ILE A 8 43.41 16.25 -28.31
N LEU A 9 43.04 16.25 -29.60
CA LEU A 9 41.66 16.52 -30.02
C LEU A 9 40.67 15.48 -29.46
N PHE A 10 41.06 14.20 -29.43
CA PHE A 10 40.24 13.15 -28.83
C PHE A 10 40.06 13.36 -27.32
N LEU A 11 41.14 13.68 -26.59
CA LEU A 11 41.08 13.92 -25.15
C LEU A 11 40.23 15.14 -24.79
N VAL A 12 40.36 16.23 -25.57
CA VAL A 12 39.53 17.43 -25.39
C VAL A 12 38.07 17.11 -25.68
N GLY A 13 37.78 16.36 -26.75
CA GLY A 13 36.41 15.92 -27.07
C GLY A 13 35.80 15.02 -25.99
N ALA A 14 36.57 14.07 -25.46
CA ALA A 14 36.13 13.18 -24.37
C ALA A 14 35.88 13.95 -23.07
N ALA A 15 36.77 14.88 -22.71
CA ALA A 15 36.60 15.72 -21.53
C ALA A 15 35.37 16.63 -21.65
N LEU A 16 35.13 17.21 -22.83
CA LEU A 16 33.93 18.01 -23.11
C LEU A 16 32.65 17.16 -23.03
N GLY A 17 32.70 15.93 -23.56
CA GLY A 17 31.59 14.98 -23.49
C GLY A 17 31.24 14.57 -22.06
N VAL A 18 32.25 14.31 -21.22
CA VAL A 18 32.06 14.00 -19.79
C VAL A 18 31.51 15.22 -19.02
N ALA A 19 32.03 16.42 -19.29
CA ALA A 19 31.54 17.65 -18.67
C ALA A 19 30.08 17.95 -19.04
N LEU A 20 29.69 17.73 -20.31
CA LEU A 20 28.31 17.86 -20.77
C LEU A 20 27.40 16.80 -20.10
N LEU A 21 27.83 15.53 -20.06
CA LEU A 21 27.09 14.48 -19.36
C LEU A 21 26.89 14.80 -17.88
N MET A 22 27.92 15.30 -17.19
CA MET A 22 27.79 15.73 -15.79
C MET A 22 26.91 16.97 -15.64
N ALA A 23 26.92 17.91 -16.58
CA ALA A 23 26.04 19.08 -16.54
C ALA A 23 24.56 18.70 -16.79
N PHE A 24 24.30 17.71 -17.64
CA PHE A 24 22.95 17.17 -17.85
C PHE A 24 22.48 16.28 -16.70
N ASN A 25 23.39 15.50 -16.09
CA ASN A 25 23.06 14.62 -14.96
C ASN A 25 22.94 15.37 -13.63
N SER A 26 23.65 16.49 -13.46
CA SER A 26 23.55 17.36 -12.26
C SER A 26 22.33 18.28 -12.27
N ARG A 27 21.68 18.47 -13.42
CA ARG A 27 20.32 19.01 -13.53
C ARG A 27 19.30 17.89 -13.35
N GLY A 28 19.31 17.25 -12.17
CA GLY A 28 18.21 16.39 -11.75
C GLY A 28 16.90 17.16 -11.93
N ASN A 29 15.92 16.58 -12.62
CA ASN A 29 14.68 17.28 -12.91
C ASN A 29 13.95 17.50 -11.56
N PRO A 30 13.90 18.73 -11.02
CA PRO A 30 13.36 18.96 -9.68
C PRO A 30 11.92 18.48 -9.57
N GLN A 31 11.15 18.54 -10.67
CA GLN A 31 9.80 17.97 -10.74
C GLN A 31 9.77 16.44 -10.60
N ARG A 32 10.78 15.73 -11.11
CA ARG A 32 10.88 14.26 -10.98
C ARG A 32 11.23 13.88 -9.55
N ASP A 33 12.14 14.61 -8.91
CA ASP A 33 12.56 14.34 -7.53
C ASP A 33 11.48 14.75 -6.52
N GLU A 34 10.70 15.79 -6.83
CA GLU A 34 9.52 16.20 -6.07
C GLU A 34 8.39 15.17 -6.21
N ARG A 35 8.09 14.70 -7.42
CA ARG A 35 7.13 13.59 -7.64
C ARG A 35 7.56 12.30 -6.95
N LYS A 36 8.87 11.99 -6.95
CA LYS A 36 9.40 10.82 -6.23
C LYS A 36 9.22 10.98 -4.72
N ARG A 37 9.54 12.15 -4.16
CA ARG A 37 9.32 12.45 -2.74
C ARG A 37 7.86 12.37 -2.33
N VAL A 38 6.94 12.89 -3.14
CA VAL A 38 5.50 12.77 -2.90
C VAL A 38 5.10 11.29 -2.96
N ALA A 39 5.50 10.53 -3.98
CA ALA A 39 5.19 9.11 -4.10
C ALA A 39 5.74 8.26 -2.94
N ASP A 40 6.93 8.60 -2.43
CA ASP A 40 7.54 7.94 -1.29
C ASP A 40 6.81 8.26 0.04
N ALA A 41 6.16 9.42 0.13
CA ALA A 41 5.36 9.83 1.29
C ALA A 41 3.95 9.19 1.33
N LEU A 42 3.47 8.62 0.22
CA LEU A 42 2.14 8.00 0.15
C LEU A 42 2.16 6.58 0.73
N SER A 43 1.13 6.28 1.53
CA SER A 43 0.90 4.92 2.01
C SER A 43 0.40 4.02 0.89
N LEU A 44 -0.48 4.54 0.03
CA LEU A 44 -1.05 3.82 -1.09
C LEU A 44 -0.12 3.90 -2.32
N PRO A 45 0.27 2.76 -2.92
CA PRO A 45 0.96 2.77 -4.21
C PRO A 45 0.10 3.43 -5.31
N GLY A 46 0.72 4.28 -6.14
CA GLY A 46 0.01 5.12 -7.11
C GLY A 46 -0.91 4.39 -8.09
N MET A 47 -0.68 3.11 -8.38
CA MET A 47 -1.63 2.34 -9.22
C MET A 47 -3.02 2.27 -8.58
N TYR A 48 -3.12 1.97 -7.28
CA TYR A 48 -4.42 1.83 -6.60
C TYR A 48 -5.17 3.16 -6.52
N TYR A 49 -4.44 4.26 -6.47
CA TYR A 49 -5.01 5.61 -6.51
C TYR A 49 -5.76 5.83 -7.82
N ASP A 50 -5.17 5.49 -8.96
CA ASP A 50 -5.80 5.68 -10.26
C ASP A 50 -7.09 4.85 -10.39
N TYR A 51 -7.11 3.62 -9.88
CA TYR A 51 -8.32 2.79 -9.84
C TYR A 51 -9.42 3.42 -8.96
N ALA A 52 -9.05 3.89 -7.77
CA ALA A 52 -10.01 4.48 -6.82
C ALA A 52 -10.64 5.77 -7.34
N VAL A 53 -9.83 6.65 -7.94
CA VAL A 53 -10.32 7.93 -8.50
C VAL A 53 -11.15 7.70 -9.77
N GLN A 54 -10.81 6.70 -10.58
CA GLN A 54 -11.54 6.38 -11.81
C GLN A 54 -12.78 5.50 -11.58
N GLY A 55 -13.02 5.03 -10.34
CA GLY A 55 -14.15 4.15 -10.01
C GLY A 55 -14.10 2.81 -10.75
N LYS A 56 -12.88 2.32 -11.02
CA LYS A 56 -12.64 1.07 -11.76
C LYS A 56 -12.30 -0.06 -10.80
N SER A 57 -12.74 -1.27 -11.15
CA SER A 57 -12.35 -2.45 -10.41
C SER A 57 -10.86 -2.77 -10.55
N PHE A 58 -10.28 -3.27 -9.47
CA PHE A 58 -8.92 -3.76 -9.43
C PHE A 58 -8.81 -5.20 -9.97
N PHE A 59 -7.95 -5.37 -10.96
CA PHE A 59 -7.57 -6.67 -11.54
C PHE A 59 -6.06 -6.74 -11.74
N GLY A 60 -5.46 -7.91 -11.56
CA GLY A 60 -4.05 -8.12 -11.87
C GLY A 60 -3.42 -9.36 -11.25
N HIS A 61 -2.19 -9.65 -11.67
CA HIS A 61 -1.41 -10.82 -11.24
C HIS A 61 -0.89 -10.76 -9.79
N TYR A 62 -1.18 -9.67 -9.07
CA TYR A 62 -0.71 -9.41 -7.71
C TYR A 62 -1.76 -9.70 -6.63
N VAL A 63 -2.91 -10.28 -7.02
CA VAL A 63 -3.96 -10.69 -6.09
C VAL A 63 -3.49 -11.96 -5.37
N LEU A 64 -3.34 -11.84 -4.06
CA LEU A 64 -2.95 -12.92 -3.16
C LEU A 64 -4.16 -13.70 -2.65
N GLY A 65 -5.32 -13.05 -2.54
CA GLY A 65 -6.59 -13.67 -2.17
C GLY A 65 -7.76 -12.81 -2.63
N GLU A 66 -8.87 -13.48 -2.96
CA GLU A 66 -10.12 -12.84 -3.37
C GLU A 66 -11.30 -13.53 -2.68
N ARG A 67 -12.24 -12.74 -2.16
CA ARG A 67 -13.55 -13.25 -1.73
C ARG A 67 -14.67 -12.31 -2.16
N ARG A 68 -15.85 -12.88 -2.37
CA ARG A 68 -17.05 -12.15 -2.79
C ARG A 68 -18.20 -12.49 -1.85
N THR A 69 -18.95 -11.47 -1.46
CA THR A 69 -20.11 -11.61 -0.57
C THR A 69 -21.28 -10.85 -1.16
N LYS A 70 -22.44 -11.52 -1.26
CA LYS A 70 -23.68 -10.85 -1.65
C LYS A 70 -24.19 -10.02 -0.47
N LEU A 71 -24.48 -8.76 -0.73
CA LEU A 71 -25.02 -7.83 0.24
C LEU A 71 -26.56 -7.98 0.31
N PRO A 72 -27.20 -7.68 1.46
CA PRO A 72 -28.66 -7.79 1.62
C PRO A 72 -29.46 -6.93 0.63
N ASN A 73 -28.87 -5.85 0.13
CA ASN A 73 -29.48 -4.96 -0.88
C ASN A 73 -29.41 -5.51 -2.31
N GLY A 74 -28.86 -6.72 -2.52
CA GLY A 74 -28.64 -7.31 -3.84
C GLY A 74 -27.35 -6.88 -4.54
N GLY A 75 -26.54 -6.02 -3.91
CA GLY A 75 -25.20 -5.66 -4.36
C GLY A 75 -24.17 -6.74 -4.06
N VAL A 76 -22.93 -6.52 -4.51
CA VAL A 76 -21.80 -7.41 -4.27
C VAL A 76 -20.69 -6.65 -3.56
N ARG A 77 -20.15 -7.23 -2.50
CA ARG A 77 -18.90 -6.79 -1.88
C ARG A 77 -17.78 -7.74 -2.32
N ARG A 78 -16.72 -7.20 -2.91
CA ARG A 78 -15.52 -7.94 -3.30
C ARG A 78 -14.36 -7.47 -2.45
N GLU A 79 -13.63 -8.42 -1.87
CA GLU A 79 -12.48 -8.15 -1.04
C GLU A 79 -11.25 -8.80 -1.68
N LEU A 80 -10.21 -8.00 -1.89
CA LEU A 80 -8.99 -8.39 -2.56
C LEU A 80 -7.81 -8.10 -1.66
N VAL A 81 -7.01 -9.11 -1.38
CA VAL A 81 -5.70 -8.90 -0.76
C VAL A 81 -4.67 -8.90 -1.87
N THR A 82 -3.91 -7.82 -1.96
CA THR A 82 -2.84 -7.64 -2.93
C THR A 82 -1.50 -7.53 -2.23
N GLY A 83 -0.41 -7.91 -2.90
CA GLY A 83 0.94 -7.73 -2.36
C GLY A 83 2.02 -8.00 -3.39
N GLY A 84 3.27 -8.11 -2.93
CA GLY A 84 4.36 -8.61 -3.77
C GLY A 84 5.07 -7.60 -4.67
N ARG A 85 4.97 -6.29 -4.41
CA ARG A 85 5.93 -5.33 -4.96
C ARG A 85 6.91 -4.91 -3.88
N ASN A 86 8.17 -5.32 -4.05
CA ASN A 86 9.27 -4.74 -3.27
C ASN A 86 9.25 -3.23 -3.52
N ARG A 87 8.91 -2.45 -2.49
CA ARG A 87 9.22 -1.03 -2.47
C ARG A 87 10.66 -0.90 -2.01
N PHE A 88 11.36 0.12 -2.50
CA PHE A 88 12.69 0.45 -2.05
C PHE A 88 12.69 1.92 -1.63
N ASP A 89 13.42 2.25 -0.56
CA ASP A 89 13.60 3.64 -0.15
C ASP A 89 14.56 4.39 -1.10
N ALA A 90 14.84 5.66 -0.82
CA ALA A 90 15.72 6.48 -1.65
C ALA A 90 17.16 5.93 -1.69
N GLU A 91 17.56 5.19 -0.64
CA GLU A 91 18.85 4.54 -0.46
C GLU A 91 18.90 3.12 -1.05
N GLY A 92 17.81 2.64 -1.66
CA GLY A 92 17.73 1.33 -2.31
C GLY A 92 17.52 0.17 -1.33
N ARG A 93 17.12 0.43 -0.08
CA ARG A 93 16.78 -0.61 0.90
C ARG A 93 15.35 -1.07 0.69
N VAL A 94 15.13 -2.38 0.81
CA VAL A 94 13.78 -2.97 0.69
C VAL A 94 12.90 -2.40 1.79
N MET A 95 11.86 -1.66 1.41
CA MET A 95 10.78 -1.25 2.30
C MET A 95 9.86 -2.44 2.57
N PRO A 96 9.13 -2.43 3.70
CA PRO A 96 8.13 -3.45 4.01
C PRO A 96 7.17 -3.64 2.83
N GLN A 97 6.94 -4.89 2.43
CA GLN A 97 5.89 -5.20 1.47
C GLN A 97 4.56 -4.85 2.12
N TYR A 98 3.89 -3.81 1.61
CA TYR A 98 2.52 -3.54 2.03
C TYR A 98 1.63 -4.56 1.36
N ALA A 99 1.04 -5.44 2.15
CA ALA A 99 -0.13 -6.18 1.72
C ALA A 99 -1.35 -5.28 1.95
N ILE A 100 -2.14 -5.07 0.91
CA ILE A 100 -3.28 -4.15 0.94
C ILE A 100 -4.55 -4.97 0.76
N LEU A 101 -5.50 -4.78 1.67
CA LEU A 101 -6.86 -5.21 1.49
C LEU A 101 -7.63 -4.08 0.79
N ILE A 102 -8.20 -4.39 -0.37
CA ILE A 102 -9.11 -3.54 -1.12
C ILE A 102 -10.51 -4.08 -0.93
N VAL A 103 -11.43 -3.23 -0.50
CA VAL A 103 -12.84 -3.56 -0.37
C VAL A 103 -13.59 -2.77 -1.43
N GLU A 104 -14.18 -3.48 -2.40
CA GLU A 104 -15.00 -2.91 -3.46
C GLU A 104 -16.47 -3.25 -3.21
N GLU A 105 -17.35 -2.26 -3.34
CA GLU A 105 -18.79 -2.47 -3.33
C GLU A 105 -19.39 -2.12 -4.69
N TYR A 106 -20.28 -2.99 -5.15
CA TYR A 106 -20.97 -2.90 -6.43
C TYR A 106 -22.47 -2.73 -6.21
N ALA A 107 -23.09 -1.93 -7.09
CA ALA A 107 -24.53 -1.73 -7.09
C ALA A 107 -25.28 -3.05 -7.36
N PRO A 108 -26.57 -3.14 -6.97
CA PRO A 108 -27.38 -4.32 -7.24
C PRO A 108 -27.42 -4.69 -8.74
N GLY A 109 -27.20 -5.96 -9.05
CA GLY A 109 -27.15 -6.46 -10.43
C GLY A 109 -25.86 -6.17 -11.20
N VAL A 110 -24.87 -5.52 -10.58
CA VAL A 110 -23.53 -5.32 -11.17
C VAL A 110 -22.60 -6.41 -10.67
N GLU A 111 -22.14 -7.26 -11.59
CA GLU A 111 -21.16 -8.30 -11.29
C GLU A 111 -19.73 -7.74 -11.33
N PRO A 112 -18.84 -8.12 -10.38
CA PRO A 112 -17.46 -7.70 -10.40
C PRO A 112 -16.73 -8.19 -11.67
N ALA A 113 -16.31 -7.24 -12.49
CA ALA A 113 -15.56 -7.45 -13.73
C ALA A 113 -14.59 -6.27 -13.95
N GLU A 114 -13.59 -6.45 -14.80
CA GLU A 114 -12.53 -5.45 -15.02
C GLU A 114 -13.06 -4.09 -15.49
N THR A 115 -14.16 -4.10 -16.24
CA THR A 115 -14.83 -2.89 -16.74
C THR A 115 -16.00 -2.45 -15.87
N ALA A 116 -16.30 -3.16 -14.79
CA ALA A 116 -17.43 -2.84 -13.92
C ALA A 116 -17.14 -1.56 -13.13
N ALA A 117 -18.15 -0.71 -13.02
CA ALA A 117 -18.11 0.47 -12.18
C ALA A 117 -18.17 0.06 -10.70
N VAL A 118 -17.22 0.54 -9.91
CA VAL A 118 -17.18 0.35 -8.47
C VAL A 118 -17.93 1.50 -7.81
N ALA A 119 -18.92 1.18 -6.97
CA ALA A 119 -19.74 2.19 -6.29
C ALA A 119 -19.02 2.79 -5.08
N ALA A 120 -18.27 1.97 -4.34
CA ALA A 120 -17.43 2.41 -3.23
C ALA A 120 -16.16 1.56 -3.13
N VAL A 121 -15.06 2.19 -2.70
CA VAL A 121 -13.78 1.53 -2.49
C VAL A 121 -13.13 2.01 -1.20
N ASP A 122 -12.66 1.06 -0.40
CA ASP A 122 -11.88 1.31 0.82
C ASP A 122 -10.58 0.50 0.80
N PHE A 123 -9.56 1.04 1.45
CA PHE A 123 -8.23 0.45 1.52
C PHE A 123 -7.80 0.26 2.97
N PHE A 124 -7.23 -0.90 3.25
CA PHE A 124 -6.67 -1.25 4.54
C PHE A 124 -5.33 -1.93 4.35
N TYR A 125 -4.48 -1.90 5.37
CA TYR A 125 -3.36 -2.83 5.40
C TYR A 125 -3.89 -4.23 5.74
N ALA A 126 -3.54 -5.23 4.93
CA ALA A 126 -3.93 -6.62 5.15
C ALA A 126 -3.05 -7.33 6.19
N ASP A 127 -1.85 -6.79 6.45
CA ASP A 127 -0.85 -7.38 7.33
C ASP A 127 -0.83 -6.78 8.74
N ARG A 128 -1.59 -5.71 9.00
CA ARG A 128 -1.58 -5.02 10.30
C ARG A 128 -2.91 -4.40 10.67
N GLY A 129 -3.18 -4.36 11.96
CA GLY A 129 -4.38 -3.80 12.54
C GLY A 129 -4.14 -3.21 13.91
N GLU A 130 -5.24 -2.74 14.48
CA GLU A 130 -5.28 -2.08 15.78
C GLU A 130 -6.35 -2.75 16.63
N VAL A 131 -6.02 -2.97 17.90
CA VAL A 131 -6.90 -3.50 18.92
C VAL A 131 -6.94 -2.51 20.07
N ARG A 132 -8.13 -2.01 20.37
CA ARG A 132 -8.39 -1.12 21.50
C ARG A 132 -8.98 -1.92 22.64
N LEU A 133 -8.37 -1.81 23.81
CA LEU A 133 -8.83 -2.50 25.02
C LEU A 133 -9.70 -1.57 25.86
N LYS A 134 -10.66 -2.16 26.57
CA LYS A 134 -11.39 -1.45 27.61
C LYS A 134 -10.41 -1.03 28.72
N PRO A 135 -10.64 0.12 29.39
CA PRO A 135 -9.76 0.60 30.45
C PRO A 135 -9.48 -0.44 31.54
N GLY A 136 -8.20 -0.62 31.89
CA GLY A 136 -7.77 -1.55 32.95
C GLY A 136 -7.90 -3.04 32.59
N ARG A 137 -8.19 -3.38 31.33
CA ARG A 137 -8.25 -4.76 30.86
C ARG A 137 -7.00 -5.13 30.05
N ALA A 138 -6.67 -6.41 30.06
CA ALA A 138 -5.66 -7.03 29.23
C ALA A 138 -6.31 -8.10 28.35
N LEU A 139 -5.72 -8.38 27.19
CA LEU A 139 -6.11 -9.54 26.38
C LEU A 139 -5.82 -10.82 27.16
N PRO A 140 -6.74 -11.80 27.16
CA PRO A 140 -6.45 -13.08 27.75
C PRO A 140 -5.33 -13.79 26.97
N PRO A 141 -4.49 -14.59 27.66
CA PRO A 141 -3.53 -15.46 27.00
C PRO A 141 -4.23 -16.33 25.94
N GLY A 142 -3.68 -16.39 24.73
CA GLY A 142 -4.25 -17.16 23.61
C GLY A 142 -5.35 -16.45 22.82
N ALA A 143 -5.72 -15.20 23.16
CA ALA A 143 -6.66 -14.41 22.35
C ALA A 143 -6.12 -14.11 20.94
N LEU A 144 -4.79 -14.02 20.81
CA LEU A 144 -4.11 -13.83 19.54
C LEU A 144 -3.36 -15.13 19.18
N PRO A 145 -3.49 -15.61 17.93
CA PRO A 145 -2.67 -16.72 17.42
C PRO A 145 -1.17 -16.40 17.47
N ALA A 146 -0.33 -17.42 17.55
CA ALA A 146 1.13 -17.25 17.57
C ALA A 146 1.71 -16.59 16.30
N SER A 147 0.98 -16.63 15.18
CA SER A 147 1.36 -15.94 13.94
C SER A 147 1.16 -14.42 13.99
N VAL A 148 0.45 -13.91 14.99
CA VAL A 148 0.16 -12.49 15.17
C VAL A 148 1.13 -11.90 16.19
N GLN A 149 1.85 -10.85 15.80
CA GLN A 149 2.79 -10.13 16.64
C GLN A 149 2.09 -8.90 17.26
N PRO A 150 1.78 -8.90 18.55
CA PRO A 150 1.27 -7.73 19.23
C PRO A 150 2.40 -6.77 19.63
N GLN A 151 2.14 -5.48 19.53
CA GLN A 151 2.99 -4.40 20.01
C GLN A 151 2.13 -3.40 20.79
N ALA A 152 2.56 -3.07 22.01
CA ALA A 152 1.87 -2.07 22.82
C ALA A 152 2.01 -0.67 22.21
N GLU A 153 0.89 0.04 22.09
CA GLU A 153 0.87 1.43 21.63
C GLU A 153 0.88 2.38 22.83
N PRO A 154 1.60 3.52 22.77
CA PRO A 154 1.67 4.50 23.87
C PRO A 154 0.30 5.04 24.32
N ALA A 155 -0.69 5.03 23.42
CA ALA A 155 -2.03 5.54 23.66
C ALA A 155 -2.98 4.52 24.36
N GLY A 156 -2.47 3.39 24.85
CA GLY A 156 -3.29 2.38 25.57
C GLY A 156 -4.01 1.39 24.66
N GLY A 157 -3.49 1.16 23.46
CA GLY A 157 -3.95 0.15 22.51
C GLY A 157 -2.87 -0.88 22.18
N LEU A 158 -3.18 -1.76 21.25
CA LEU A 158 -2.24 -2.73 20.69
C LEU A 158 -2.26 -2.62 19.17
N SER A 159 -1.10 -2.41 18.57
CA SER A 159 -0.91 -2.73 17.16
C SER A 159 -0.65 -4.23 17.03
N VAL A 160 -1.20 -4.83 15.99
CA VAL A 160 -0.96 -6.23 15.66
C VAL A 160 -0.50 -6.34 14.23
N SER A 161 0.41 -7.28 13.96
CA SER A 161 0.89 -7.54 12.61
C SER A 161 1.10 -9.03 12.34
N VAL A 162 1.12 -9.40 11.07
CA VAL A 162 1.48 -10.73 10.58
C VAL A 162 2.54 -10.60 9.49
N ASP A 163 3.28 -11.67 9.20
CA ASP A 163 4.23 -11.66 8.07
C ASP A 163 3.44 -11.54 6.74
N PRO A 164 3.65 -10.47 5.94
CA PRO A 164 2.98 -10.31 4.65
C PRO A 164 3.21 -11.48 3.69
N ARG A 165 4.32 -12.21 3.82
CA ARG A 165 4.65 -13.36 2.97
C ARG A 165 3.72 -14.55 3.20
N SER A 166 3.04 -14.60 4.34
CA SER A 166 2.10 -15.65 4.71
C SER A 166 0.70 -15.45 4.11
N LEU A 167 0.43 -14.28 3.52
CA LEU A 167 -0.89 -13.92 3.00
C LEU A 167 -1.09 -14.54 1.60
N LYS A 168 -1.77 -15.69 1.53
CA LYS A 168 -2.10 -16.35 0.25
C LYS A 168 -3.41 -17.14 0.35
N GLY A 169 -4.23 -17.06 -0.69
CA GLY A 169 -5.53 -17.75 -0.73
C GLY A 169 -6.40 -17.33 0.45
N GLU A 170 -6.98 -18.32 1.14
CA GLU A 170 -7.85 -18.08 2.30
C GLU A 170 -7.13 -17.43 3.49
N THR A 171 -5.84 -17.74 3.70
CA THR A 171 -5.08 -17.17 4.83
C THR A 171 -4.85 -15.68 4.70
N ALA A 172 -5.00 -15.13 3.49
CA ALA A 172 -4.86 -13.70 3.23
C ALA A 172 -5.87 -12.85 4.03
N PHE A 173 -7.02 -13.42 4.40
CA PHE A 173 -8.06 -12.75 5.17
C PHE A 173 -8.04 -13.08 6.67
N ALA A 174 -7.15 -13.97 7.12
CA ALA A 174 -7.17 -14.49 8.49
C ALA A 174 -7.04 -13.40 9.55
N LEU A 175 -6.21 -12.36 9.32
CA LEU A 175 -6.09 -11.24 10.25
C LEU A 175 -7.37 -10.38 10.26
N ALA A 176 -7.98 -10.15 9.09
CA ALA A 176 -9.23 -9.40 8.99
C ALA A 176 -10.35 -10.10 9.77
N ASP A 177 -10.47 -11.42 9.59
CA ASP A 177 -11.49 -12.23 10.25
C ASP A 177 -11.24 -12.35 11.75
N LEU A 178 -9.98 -12.51 12.17
CA LEU A 178 -9.59 -12.48 13.58
C LEU A 178 -10.02 -11.16 14.23
N LEU A 179 -9.68 -10.02 13.63
CA LEU A 179 -10.00 -8.71 14.19
C LEU A 179 -11.51 -8.44 14.20
N ALA A 180 -12.25 -8.86 13.18
CA ALA A 180 -13.72 -8.75 13.17
C ALA A 180 -14.39 -9.64 14.23
N GLY A 181 -13.76 -10.77 14.60
CA GLY A 181 -14.23 -11.68 15.63
C GLY A 181 -13.81 -11.30 17.05
N LEU A 182 -12.68 -10.62 17.23
CA LEU A 182 -12.05 -10.39 18.53
C LEU A 182 -12.95 -9.67 19.55
N PRO A 183 -13.72 -8.61 19.20
CA PRO A 183 -14.64 -7.97 20.13
C PRO A 183 -15.81 -8.87 20.57
N LYS A 184 -16.11 -9.92 19.80
CA LYS A 184 -17.19 -10.87 20.09
C LYS A 184 -16.71 -12.02 20.99
N THR A 185 -15.42 -12.34 20.95
CA THR A 185 -14.84 -13.47 21.67
C THR A 185 -14.05 -13.07 22.91
N ALA A 186 -13.61 -11.82 23.01
CA ALA A 186 -12.86 -11.29 24.15
C ALA A 186 -13.50 -10.01 24.71
N ASP A 187 -14.13 -10.11 25.89
CA ASP A 187 -14.80 -8.97 26.56
C ASP A 187 -13.84 -7.80 26.89
N ALA A 188 -12.54 -8.07 26.98
CA ALA A 188 -11.51 -7.04 27.18
C ALA A 188 -11.37 -6.08 25.98
N VAL A 189 -11.86 -6.44 24.79
CA VAL A 189 -11.68 -5.69 23.55
C VAL A 189 -12.85 -4.73 23.34
N GLU A 190 -12.54 -3.44 23.19
CA GLU A 190 -13.50 -2.39 22.84
C GLU A 190 -13.73 -2.37 21.33
N SER A 191 -12.66 -2.40 20.55
CA SER A 191 -12.70 -2.46 19.09
C SER A 191 -11.46 -3.13 18.52
N ALA A 192 -11.59 -3.72 17.34
CA ALA A 192 -10.48 -4.30 16.60
C ALA A 192 -10.76 -4.17 15.10
N ALA A 193 -9.79 -3.66 14.36
CA ALA A 193 -9.92 -3.45 12.93
C ALA A 193 -8.56 -3.43 12.25
N LEU A 194 -8.52 -3.76 10.96
CA LEU A 194 -7.34 -3.49 10.15
C LEU A 194 -7.08 -1.98 10.11
N ARG A 195 -5.81 -1.60 9.99
CA ARG A 195 -5.44 -0.19 9.90
C ARG A 195 -5.92 0.36 8.57
N HIS A 196 -6.84 1.32 8.63
CA HIS A 196 -7.40 1.97 7.46
C HIS A 196 -6.36 2.88 6.79
N ILE A 197 -6.38 2.88 5.46
CA ILE A 197 -5.58 3.79 4.62
C ILE A 197 -6.53 4.88 4.12
N ASP A 198 -6.36 6.10 4.63
CA ASP A 198 -7.13 7.26 4.19
C ASP A 198 -6.64 7.77 2.83
N TRP A 199 -6.99 7.01 1.79
CA TRP A 199 -6.60 7.28 0.42
C TRP A 199 -7.15 8.62 -0.09
N ARG A 200 -8.29 9.09 0.42
CA ARG A 200 -8.87 10.38 0.03
C ARG A 200 -8.01 11.54 0.51
N ARG A 201 -7.50 11.47 1.74
CA ARG A 201 -6.51 12.45 2.22
C ARG A 201 -5.23 12.41 1.38
N GLU A 202 -4.79 11.22 1.00
CA GLU A 202 -3.63 11.06 0.10
C GLU A 202 -3.88 11.68 -1.28
N VAL A 203 -5.10 11.57 -1.83
CA VAL A 203 -5.49 12.24 -3.08
C VAL A 203 -5.32 13.74 -2.98
N GLU A 204 -5.82 14.34 -1.90
CA GLU A 204 -5.72 15.78 -1.70
C GLU A 204 -4.26 16.21 -1.50
N GLN A 205 -3.44 15.38 -0.84
CA GLN A 205 -2.00 15.62 -0.76
C GLN A 205 -1.32 15.56 -2.13
N ILE A 206 -1.65 14.58 -2.98
CA ILE A 206 -1.09 14.52 -4.33
C ILE A 206 -1.50 15.75 -5.12
N LYS A 207 -2.80 16.10 -5.15
CA LYS A 207 -3.29 17.28 -5.87
C LYS A 207 -2.60 18.57 -5.41
N ALA A 208 -2.45 18.74 -4.10
CA ALA A 208 -1.80 19.92 -3.52
C ALA A 208 -0.31 20.01 -3.85
N ASN A 209 0.37 18.87 -4.05
CA ASN A 209 1.79 18.82 -4.37
C ASN A 209 2.08 18.58 -5.87
N SER A 210 1.05 18.29 -6.68
CA SER A 210 1.18 18.12 -8.13
C SER A 210 1.05 19.42 -8.92
N THR A 211 0.89 20.56 -8.25
CA THR A 211 0.86 21.88 -8.89
C THR A 211 2.26 22.34 -9.33
N ARG A 212 2.77 21.68 -10.38
CA ARG A 212 3.58 22.23 -11.48
C ARG A 212 3.67 21.23 -12.64
#